data_AF-A0A938CWY7-F1
#
_entry.id   AF-A0A938CWY7-F1
#
_cell.length_a   1.000
_cell.length_b   1.000
_cell.length_c   1.000
_cell.angle_alpha   90.00
_cell.angle_beta   90.00
_cell.angle_gamma   90.00
#
_symmetry.space_group_name_H-M   'P 1'
#
loop_
_entity.id
_entity.type
_entity.pdbx_description
1 polymer ?
#
loop_
_entity_poly.entity_id
_entity_poly.type
_entity_poly.pdbx_seq_one_letter_code
_entity_poly.pdbx_strand_id
1 'polypeptide(L)'
;RGVIMTSGDDAAAERVRPLLERIAPKTIHVGDYGTGIRLKLVINMLVGANTAAIAEAMVFGHALGLDSQTLLDVVGTSAGGSMGFPFRVPVMAARRWQPPTAPARLLYKDLKIIEAEVAALGLPAPYARLATALYREIEAAGRLEDDLSVVYEFLEPRSGGA
;
A
#
# COMPACT_ATOMS: atom_id res chain seq x y z
N ARG A 1 3.16 -4.48 -13.45
CA ARG A 1 4.27 -5.47 -13.49
C ARG A 1 4.49 -5.97 -12.05
N GLY A 2 4.37 -7.27 -11.79
CA GLY A 2 4.57 -7.86 -10.47
C GLY A 2 5.98 -8.44 -10.29
N VAL A 3 6.39 -8.64 -9.04
CA VAL A 3 7.61 -9.38 -8.67
C VAL A 3 7.19 -10.54 -7.76
N ILE A 4 7.61 -11.76 -8.08
CA ILE A 4 7.48 -12.92 -7.20
C ILE A 4 8.82 -13.13 -6.50
N MET A 5 8.78 -13.38 -5.19
CA MET A 5 9.95 -13.69 -4.38
C MET A 5 9.81 -15.14 -3.91
N THR A 6 10.82 -15.98 -4.15
CA THR A 6 10.92 -17.34 -3.60
C THR A 6 11.99 -17.38 -2.53
N SER A 7 11.81 -18.20 -1.48
CA SER A 7 12.78 -18.35 -0.41
C SER A 7 12.66 -19.74 0.22
N GLY A 8 13.77 -20.36 0.63
CA GLY A 8 13.81 -21.74 1.12
C GLY A 8 14.79 -22.58 0.31
N ASP A 9 14.42 -23.84 0.03
CA ASP A 9 15.26 -24.76 -0.73
C ASP A 9 15.52 -24.28 -2.17
N ASP A 10 16.80 -24.16 -2.52
CA ASP A 10 17.26 -23.67 -3.83
C ASP A 10 16.78 -24.57 -4.97
N ALA A 11 16.88 -25.89 -4.80
CA ALA A 11 16.51 -26.85 -5.84
C ALA A 11 15.00 -26.81 -6.14
N ALA A 12 14.17 -26.69 -5.10
CA ALA A 12 12.73 -26.50 -5.25
C ALA A 12 12.40 -25.15 -5.91
N ALA A 13 13.09 -24.08 -5.53
CA ALA A 13 12.89 -22.75 -6.11
C ALA A 13 13.22 -22.73 -7.61
N GLU A 14 14.34 -23.33 -8.02
CA GLU A 14 14.71 -23.45 -9.43
C GLU A 14 13.74 -24.34 -10.21
N ARG A 15 13.29 -25.44 -9.61
CA ARG A 15 12.32 -26.34 -10.25
C ARG A 15 10.99 -25.65 -10.58
N VAL A 16 10.52 -24.73 -9.73
CA VAL A 16 9.25 -24.00 -9.95
C VAL A 16 9.41 -22.68 -10.71
N ARG A 17 10.63 -22.14 -10.82
CA ARG A 17 10.92 -20.86 -11.47
C ARG A 17 10.26 -20.71 -12.86
N PRO A 18 10.34 -21.69 -13.79
CA PRO A 18 9.75 -21.55 -15.12
C PRO A 18 8.22 -21.43 -15.12
N LEU A 19 7.54 -21.85 -14.05
CA LEU A 19 6.10 -21.66 -13.88
C LEU A 19 5.80 -20.26 -13.33
N LEU A 20 6.58 -19.80 -12.35
CA LEU A 20 6.41 -18.49 -11.73
C LEU A 20 6.70 -17.35 -12.72
N GLU A 21 7.67 -17.52 -13.61
CA GLU A 21 8.00 -16.53 -14.66
C GLU A 21 6.92 -16.39 -15.74
N ARG A 22 5.97 -17.33 -15.83
CA ARG A 22 4.76 -17.14 -16.65
C ARG A 22 3.70 -16.26 -15.96
N ILE A 23 3.77 -16.13 -14.64
CA ILE A 23 2.82 -15.37 -13.82
C ILE A 23 3.31 -13.92 -13.66
N ALA A 24 4.60 -13.76 -13.36
CA ALA A 24 5.20 -12.45 -13.14
C ALA A 24 6.44 -12.26 -14.01
N PRO A 25 6.67 -11.04 -14.52
CA PRO A 25 7.83 -10.75 -15.37
C PRO A 25 9.18 -10.85 -14.64
N LYS A 26 9.18 -10.99 -13.31
CA LYS A 26 10.39 -11.09 -12.49
C LYS A 26 10.15 -12.03 -11.31
N THR A 27 10.98 -13.08 -11.23
CA THR A 27 11.03 -14.02 -10.11
C THR A 27 12.42 -13.99 -9.49
N ILE A 28 12.53 -13.67 -8.21
CA ILE A 28 13.81 -13.54 -7.49
C ILE A 28 13.85 -14.57 -6.36
N HIS A 29 14.89 -15.39 -6.32
CA HIS A 29 15.17 -16.21 -5.15
C HIS A 29 15.93 -15.34 -4.13
N VAL A 30 15.39 -15.23 -2.91
CA VAL A 30 15.87 -14.27 -1.89
C VAL A 30 16.54 -14.95 -0.70
N GLY A 31 16.92 -16.23 -0.83
CA GLY A 31 17.65 -16.99 0.18
C GLY A 31 16.74 -17.79 1.11
N ASP A 32 17.16 -17.88 2.37
CA ASP A 32 16.56 -18.80 3.36
C ASP A 32 15.07 -18.61 3.57
N TYR A 33 14.41 -19.70 3.98
CA TYR A 33 12.99 -19.71 4.30
C TYR A 33 12.59 -18.55 5.22
N GLY A 34 11.50 -17.86 4.85
CA GLY A 34 10.99 -16.70 5.58
C GLY A 34 11.54 -15.36 5.08
N THR A 35 12.63 -15.33 4.32
CA THR A 35 13.16 -14.05 3.78
C THR A 35 12.18 -13.36 2.85
N GLY A 36 11.43 -14.11 2.03
CA GLY A 36 10.35 -13.53 1.21
C GLY A 36 9.23 -12.90 2.03
N ILE A 37 8.91 -13.47 3.20
CA ILE A 37 7.89 -12.92 4.12
C ILE A 37 8.39 -11.60 4.71
N ARG A 38 9.63 -11.56 5.21
CA ARG A 38 10.24 -10.34 5.75
C ARG A 38 10.28 -9.22 4.71
N LEU A 39 10.69 -9.53 3.47
CA LEU A 39 10.65 -8.58 2.36
C LEU A 39 9.24 -8.09 2.05
N LYS A 40 8.23 -8.97 2.13
CA LYS A 40 6.84 -8.58 1.93
C LYS A 40 6.38 -7.58 3.00
N LEU A 41 6.79 -7.74 4.26
CA LEU A 41 6.51 -6.76 5.32
C LEU A 41 7.16 -5.40 5.03
N VAL A 42 8.42 -5.38 4.57
CA VAL A 42 9.09 -4.13 4.15
C VAL A 42 8.34 -3.46 3.00
N ILE A 43 7.94 -4.24 1.99
CA ILE A 43 7.14 -3.72 0.86
C ILE A 43 5.82 -3.15 1.35
N ASN A 44 5.09 -3.86 2.22
CA ASN A 44 3.78 -3.43 2.67
C ASN A 44 3.83 -2.28 3.68
N MET A 45 4.94 -2.10 4.41
CA MET A 45 5.22 -0.87 5.16
C MET A 45 5.24 0.33 4.21
N LEU A 46 5.96 0.22 3.09
CA LEU A 46 6.01 1.27 2.07
C LEU A 46 4.66 1.45 1.37
N VAL A 47 3.93 0.38 1.08
CA VAL A 47 2.57 0.47 0.49
C VAL A 47 1.62 1.24 1.41
N GLY A 48 1.65 0.95 2.72
CA GLY A 48 0.85 1.68 3.71
C GLY A 48 1.19 3.16 3.79
N ALA A 49 2.47 3.48 3.96
CA ALA A 49 2.96 4.85 4.02
C ALA A 49 2.63 5.62 2.73
N ASN A 50 2.95 5.05 1.56
CA ASN A 50 2.71 5.70 0.27
C ASN A 50 1.22 5.88 0.00
N THR A 51 0.35 4.92 0.34
CA THR A 51 -1.08 5.09 0.13
C THR A 51 -1.62 6.26 0.97
N ALA A 52 -1.25 6.32 2.25
CA ALA A 52 -1.66 7.41 3.13
C ALA A 52 -1.14 8.77 2.63
N ALA A 53 0.13 8.83 2.21
CA ALA A 53 0.73 10.06 1.66
C ALA A 53 0.07 10.49 0.34
N ILE A 54 -0.24 9.55 -0.56
CA ILE A 54 -0.98 9.86 -1.81
C ILE A 54 -2.37 10.42 -1.48
N ALA A 55 -3.07 9.78 -0.54
CA ALA A 55 -4.39 10.22 -0.11
C ALA A 55 -4.36 11.64 0.47
N GLU A 56 -3.42 11.93 1.37
CA GLU A 56 -3.21 13.27 1.94
C GLU A 56 -2.85 14.30 0.87
N ALA A 57 -1.93 13.96 -0.05
CA ALA A 57 -1.54 14.84 -1.15
C ALA A 57 -2.70 15.12 -2.11
N MET A 58 -3.59 14.15 -2.35
CA MET A 58 -4.81 14.33 -3.14
C MET A 58 -5.78 15.28 -2.45
N VAL A 59 -6.04 15.10 -1.14
CA VAL A 59 -6.89 16.01 -0.36
C VAL A 59 -6.33 17.43 -0.40
N PHE A 60 -5.02 17.59 -0.18
CA PHE A 60 -4.36 18.89 -0.23
C PHE A 60 -4.40 19.52 -1.63
N GLY A 61 -4.11 18.75 -2.68
CA GLY A 61 -4.17 19.21 -4.07
C GLY A 61 -5.57 19.67 -4.47
N HIS A 62 -6.60 18.92 -4.09
CA HIS A 62 -8.00 19.32 -4.30
C HIS A 62 -8.36 20.60 -3.54
N ALA A 63 -7.88 20.77 -2.30
CA ALA A 63 -8.08 22.00 -1.54
C ALA A 63 -7.38 23.23 -2.17
N LEU A 64 -6.31 23.01 -2.93
CA LEU A 64 -5.65 24.04 -3.77
C LEU A 64 -6.37 24.28 -5.11
N GLY A 65 -7.46 23.58 -5.41
CA GLY A 65 -8.20 23.69 -6.67
C GLY A 65 -7.57 22.95 -7.85
N LEU A 66 -6.63 22.04 -7.60
CA LEU A 66 -6.03 21.20 -8.64
C LEU A 66 -6.93 20.00 -8.93
N ASP A 67 -7.09 19.66 -10.20
CA ASP A 67 -7.83 18.46 -10.60
C ASP A 67 -6.95 17.20 -10.53
N SER A 68 -7.58 16.04 -10.36
CA SER A 68 -6.88 14.76 -10.18
C SER A 68 -6.06 14.34 -11.41
N GLN A 69 -6.43 14.76 -12.62
CA GLN A 69 -5.69 14.43 -13.84
C GLN A 69 -4.38 15.23 -13.88
N THR A 70 -4.42 16.52 -13.56
CA THR A 70 -3.21 17.35 -13.39
C THR A 70 -2.29 16.77 -12.30
N LEU A 71 -2.84 16.37 -11.16
CA LEU A 71 -2.05 15.71 -10.10
C LEU A 71 -1.40 14.42 -10.59
N LEU A 72 -2.14 13.59 -11.34
CA LEU A 72 -1.62 12.35 -11.92
C LEU A 72 -0.46 12.60 -12.89
N ASP A 73 -0.64 13.53 -13.83
CA ASP A 73 0.31 13.77 -14.91
C ASP A 73 1.60 14.43 -14.40
N VAL A 74 1.48 15.40 -13.49
CA VAL A 74 2.62 16.14 -12.95
C VAL A 74 3.27 15.38 -11.79
N VAL A 75 2.52 15.04 -10.74
CA VAL A 75 3.11 14.45 -9.53
C VAL A 75 3.53 13.01 -9.79
N GLY A 76 2.70 12.24 -10.51
CA GLY A 76 2.97 10.82 -10.79
C GLY A 76 4.27 10.57 -11.56
N THR A 77 4.75 11.55 -12.33
CA THR A 77 6.01 11.49 -13.09
C THR A 77 7.17 12.26 -12.45
N SER A 78 6.90 13.02 -11.38
CA SER A 78 7.88 13.83 -10.67
C SER A 78 8.66 13.05 -9.61
N ALA A 79 9.58 13.74 -8.93
CA ALA A 79 10.29 13.22 -7.76
C ALA A 79 9.37 12.84 -6.57
N GLY A 80 8.15 13.38 -6.51
CA GLY A 80 7.13 13.02 -5.50
C GLY A 80 6.30 11.80 -5.88
N GLY A 81 6.44 11.28 -7.10
CA GLY A 81 5.73 10.11 -7.58
C GLY A 81 6.16 8.82 -6.86
N SER A 82 5.27 7.83 -6.90
CA SER A 82 5.60 6.47 -6.49
C SER A 82 4.98 5.46 -7.45
N MET A 83 5.47 4.22 -7.43
CA MET A 83 4.87 3.13 -8.20
C MET A 83 3.37 2.94 -7.90
N GLY A 84 2.89 3.35 -6.72
CA GLY A 84 1.47 3.28 -6.35
C GLY A 84 0.64 4.44 -6.88
N PHE A 85 1.24 5.63 -7.07
CA PHE A 85 0.55 6.87 -7.44
C PHE A 85 -0.41 6.70 -8.63
N PRO A 86 0.02 6.19 -9.80
CA PRO A 86 -0.85 6.06 -10.96
C PRO A 86 -1.95 4.99 -10.81
N PHE A 87 -1.83 4.07 -9.85
CA PHE A 87 -2.87 3.10 -9.57
C PHE A 87 -3.92 3.63 -8.59
N ARG A 88 -3.52 4.52 -7.67
CA ARG A 88 -4.38 4.94 -6.56
C ARG A 88 -5.14 6.22 -6.84
N VAL A 89 -4.52 7.17 -7.53
CA VAL A 89 -5.17 8.44 -7.87
C VAL A 89 -6.47 8.23 -8.65
N PRO A 90 -6.55 7.37 -9.70
CA PRO A 90 -7.82 7.13 -10.39
C PRO A 90 -8.91 6.54 -9.48
N VAL A 91 -8.55 5.66 -8.55
CA VAL A 91 -9.49 5.05 -7.59
C VAL A 91 -10.04 6.11 -6.63
N MET A 92 -9.14 6.94 -6.08
CA MET A 92 -9.50 8.03 -5.16
C MET A 92 -10.36 9.09 -5.86
N ALA A 93 -9.96 9.51 -7.07
CA ALA A 93 -10.69 10.49 -7.87
C ALA A 93 -12.10 10.00 -8.26
N ALA A 94 -12.23 8.71 -8.60
CA ALA A 94 -13.52 8.12 -8.92
C ALA A 94 -14.41 7.90 -7.68
N ARG A 95 -13.84 7.91 -6.47
CA ARG A 95 -14.50 7.56 -5.21
C ARG A 95 -15.23 6.22 -5.26
N ARG A 96 -14.66 5.26 -5.99
CA ARG A 96 -15.23 3.91 -6.16
C ARG A 96 -14.34 2.90 -5.48
N TRP A 97 -14.80 2.43 -4.35
CA TRP A 97 -14.04 1.51 -3.50
C TRP A 97 -14.36 0.03 -3.77
N GLN A 98 -15.37 -0.21 -4.62
CA GLN A 98 -15.86 -1.54 -4.98
C GLN A 98 -15.98 -1.68 -6.52
N PRO A 99 -15.57 -2.84 -7.09
CA PRO A 99 -14.78 -3.89 -6.47
C PRO A 99 -13.36 -3.40 -6.15
N PRO A 100 -12.71 -3.88 -5.08
CA PRO A 100 -11.39 -3.41 -4.68
C PRO A 100 -10.30 -3.96 -5.61
N THR A 101 -9.31 -3.14 -5.94
CA THR A 101 -8.07 -3.63 -6.56
C THR A 101 -7.30 -4.49 -5.56
N ALA A 102 -7.29 -4.08 -4.29
CA ALA A 102 -6.89 -4.87 -3.15
C ALA A 102 -7.65 -4.39 -1.90
N PRO A 103 -8.34 -5.29 -1.16
CA PRO A 103 -9.08 -4.93 0.04
C PRO A 103 -8.19 -4.31 1.13
N ALA A 104 -8.70 -3.30 1.83
CA ALA A 104 -8.04 -2.66 2.97
C ALA A 104 -7.64 -3.68 4.06
N ARG A 105 -8.43 -4.73 4.30
CA ARG A 105 -8.08 -5.80 5.26
C ARG A 105 -6.73 -6.45 5.00
N LEU A 106 -6.32 -6.61 3.72
CA LEU A 106 -5.08 -7.30 3.38
C LEU A 106 -3.88 -6.47 3.84
N LEU A 107 -3.92 -5.17 3.54
CA LEU A 107 -2.88 -4.26 3.98
C LEU A 107 -2.91 -4.06 5.49
N TYR A 108 -4.09 -3.88 6.09
CA TYR A 108 -4.21 -3.67 7.53
C TYR A 108 -3.69 -4.87 8.34
N LYS A 109 -3.96 -6.10 7.89
CA LYS A 109 -3.39 -7.31 8.48
C LYS A 109 -1.86 -7.27 8.49
N ASP A 110 -1.23 -6.90 7.37
CA ASP A 110 0.24 -6.81 7.30
C ASP A 110 0.78 -5.63 8.12
N LEU A 111 0.06 -4.49 8.18
CA LEU A 111 0.42 -3.34 9.02
C LEU A 111 0.42 -3.69 10.52
N LYS A 112 -0.53 -4.50 10.99
CA LYS A 112 -0.53 -5.01 12.37
C LYS A 112 0.68 -5.90 12.66
N ILE A 113 1.07 -6.76 11.71
CA ILE A 113 2.29 -7.57 11.83
C ILE A 113 3.52 -6.66 11.90
N ILE A 114 3.60 -5.67 10.99
CA ILE A 114 4.69 -4.70 10.96
C ILE A 114 4.78 -3.93 12.29
N GLU A 115 3.67 -3.45 12.85
CA GLU A 115 3.63 -2.72 14.13
C GLU A 115 4.16 -3.58 15.28
N ALA A 116 3.81 -4.86 15.33
CA ALA A 116 4.33 -5.79 16.32
C ALA A 116 5.84 -6.03 16.15
N GLU A 117 6.30 -6.26 14.91
CA GLU A 117 7.72 -6.51 14.60
C GLU A 117 8.61 -5.30 14.91
N VAL A 118 8.20 -4.08 14.53
CA VAL A 118 8.97 -2.87 14.84
C VAL A 118 9.02 -2.62 16.35
N ALA A 119 7.95 -2.93 17.10
CA ALA A 119 7.96 -2.85 18.55
C ALA A 119 8.93 -3.87 19.18
N ALA A 120 8.91 -5.12 18.71
CA ALA A 120 9.82 -6.17 19.17
C ALA A 120 11.30 -5.82 18.92
N LEU A 121 11.58 -5.13 17.82
CA LEU A 121 12.93 -4.66 17.44
C LEU A 121 13.32 -3.31 18.08
N GLY A 122 12.43 -2.66 18.83
CA GLY A 122 12.70 -1.33 19.41
C GLY A 122 12.79 -0.20 18.38
N LEU A 123 12.18 -0.35 17.21
CA LEU A 123 12.19 0.63 16.13
C LEU A 123 11.02 1.62 16.25
N PRO A 124 11.24 2.93 15.99
CA PRO A 124 10.20 3.95 16.13
C PRO A 124 9.10 3.83 15.06
N ALA A 125 9.46 3.58 13.79
CA ALA A 125 8.55 3.37 12.65
C ALA A 125 7.31 4.31 12.57
N PRO A 126 7.50 5.65 12.58
CA PRO A 126 6.40 6.61 12.70
C PRO A 126 5.35 6.49 11.58
N TYR A 127 5.78 6.35 10.32
CA TYR A 127 4.85 6.22 9.19
C TYR A 127 4.03 4.92 9.23
N ALA A 128 4.62 3.82 9.69
CA ALA A 128 3.90 2.56 9.82
C ALA A 128 2.80 2.64 10.90
N ARG A 129 3.10 3.29 12.03
CA ARG A 129 2.14 3.54 13.10
C ARG A 129 1.00 4.45 12.64
N LEU A 130 1.31 5.53 11.92
CA LEU A 130 0.31 6.43 11.33
C LEU A 130 -0.61 5.67 10.37
N ALA A 131 -0.03 4.92 9.42
CA ALA A 131 -0.82 4.11 8.49
C ALA A 131 -1.71 3.10 9.25
N THR A 132 -1.16 2.41 10.25
CA THR A 132 -1.94 1.45 11.05
C THR A 132 -3.11 2.11 11.79
N ALA A 133 -2.92 3.32 12.32
CA ALA A 133 -3.98 4.09 12.97
C ALA A 133 -5.10 4.45 11.98
N LEU A 134 -4.77 4.92 10.77
CA LEU A 134 -5.76 5.21 9.73
C LEU A 134 -6.57 3.97 9.34
N TYR A 135 -5.91 2.82 9.15
CA TYR A 135 -6.63 1.57 8.84
C TYR A 135 -7.43 1.02 10.02
N ARG A 136 -7.09 1.38 11.26
CA ARG A 136 -7.91 1.09 12.44
C ARG A 136 -9.21 1.91 12.42
N GLU A 137 -9.17 3.16 11.96
CA GLU A 137 -10.39 3.96 11.75
C GLU A 137 -11.29 3.36 10.66
N ILE A 138 -10.69 2.87 9.56
CA ILE A 138 -11.41 2.16 8.49
C ILE A 138 -12.06 0.87 9.01
N GLU A 139 -11.37 0.12 9.88
CA GLU A 139 -11.91 -1.04 10.57
C GLU A 139 -13.11 -0.67 11.46
N ALA A 140 -12.97 0.38 12.28
CA ALA A 140 -14.05 0.85 13.15
C ALA A 140 -15.30 1.29 12.36
N ALA A 141 -15.11 1.78 11.14
CA ALA A 141 -16.20 2.13 10.24
C ALA A 141 -16.81 0.94 9.47
N GLY A 142 -16.28 -0.29 9.62
CA GLY A 142 -16.76 -1.48 8.94
C GLY A 142 -16.41 -1.55 7.45
N ARG A 143 -15.34 -0.86 7.01
CA ARG A 143 -15.02 -0.67 5.58
C ARG A 143 -13.76 -1.40 5.11
N LEU A 144 -13.36 -2.47 5.79
CA LEU A 144 -12.15 -3.19 5.42
C LEU A 144 -12.22 -3.97 4.10
N GLU A 145 -13.43 -4.21 3.57
CA GLU A 145 -13.61 -4.83 2.25
C GLU A 145 -13.52 -3.83 1.09
N ASP A 146 -13.48 -2.53 1.39
CA ASP A 146 -13.24 -1.49 0.38
C ASP A 146 -11.79 -1.52 -0.11
N ASP A 147 -11.57 -0.92 -1.28
CA ASP A 147 -10.22 -0.71 -1.80
C ASP A 147 -9.38 0.00 -0.75
N LEU A 148 -8.14 -0.43 -0.60
CA LEU A 148 -7.28 0.11 0.44
C LEU A 148 -7.01 1.62 0.29
N SER A 149 -7.32 2.22 -0.86
CA SER A 149 -7.32 3.67 -1.13
C SER A 149 -8.46 4.44 -0.45
N VAL A 150 -9.43 3.75 0.17
CA VAL A 150 -10.55 4.36 0.93
C VAL A 150 -10.08 5.27 2.06
N VAL A 151 -8.83 5.11 2.52
CA VAL A 151 -8.16 6.02 3.46
C VAL A 151 -8.23 7.49 3.03
N TYR A 152 -8.38 7.77 1.73
CA TYR A 152 -8.66 9.10 1.21
C TYR A 152 -9.87 9.76 1.90
N GLU A 153 -11.00 9.05 2.06
CA GLU A 153 -12.21 9.63 2.69
C GLU A 153 -12.03 9.89 4.19
N PHE A 154 -11.11 9.18 4.85
CA PHE A 154 -10.82 9.34 6.28
C PHE A 154 -9.90 10.53 6.55
N LEU A 155 -9.23 11.04 5.52
CA LEU A 155 -8.38 12.24 5.57
C LEU A 155 -9.09 13.49 5.05
N GLU A 156 -10.27 13.33 4.44
CA GLU A 156 -11.09 14.48 4.04
C GLU A 156 -11.59 15.24 5.28
N PRO A 157 -11.77 16.57 5.18
CA PRO A 157 -12.39 17.34 6.24
C PRO A 157 -13.74 16.71 6.61
N ARG A 158 -13.91 16.35 7.87
CA ARG A 158 -15.22 15.92 8.38
C ARG A 158 -16.17 17.09 8.17
N SER A 159 -17.23 16.89 7.41
CA SER A 159 -18.25 17.91 7.14
C SER A 159 -18.96 18.26 8.46
N GLY A 160 -18.40 19.19 9.24
CA GLY A 160 -18.93 19.55 10.56
C GLY A 160 -17.92 20.22 11.48
N GLY A 161 -17.52 21.44 11.14
CA GLY A 161 -16.68 22.28 11.98
C GLY A 161 -16.43 23.64 11.34
N ALA A 162 -17.51 24.39 11.14
CA ALA A 162 -17.45 25.85 10.99
C ALA A 162 -17.42 26.50 12.37
#